data_AF-A0A7X7C7B2-F1
#
_entry.id   AF-A0A7X7C7B2-F1
#
_cell.length_a   1.000
_cell.length_b   1.000
_cell.length_c   1.000
_cell.angle_alpha   90.00
_cell.angle_beta   90.00
_cell.angle_gamma   90.00
#
_symmetry.space_group_name_H-M   'P 1'
#
loop_
_entity.id
_entity.type
_entity.pdbx_description
1 polymer ?
#
loop_
_entity_poly.entity_id
_entity_poly.type
_entity_poly.pdbx_seq_one_letter_code
_entity_poly.pdbx_strand_id
1 'polypeptide(L)'
;MALVNMKNMLEKAKQEKYAVGQFNINNLEWTKTILTVSEEMSSPVILGVSEGAAKYMGGYRTVVGMVKGVLEDLKITVDVAIHLDHGSSFEACKAAIDAGFTSVMIDASHHP
;
A
#
# COMPACT_ATOMS: atom_id res chain seq x y z
N MET A 1 1.12 -13.42 -5.97
CA MET A 1 1.90 -12.47 -6.79
C MET A 1 2.81 -11.62 -5.89
N ALA A 2 3.94 -11.12 -6.38
CA ALA A 2 4.81 -10.26 -5.58
C ALA A 2 4.27 -8.82 -5.55
N LEU A 3 4.32 -8.17 -4.38
CA LEU A 3 4.08 -6.73 -4.24
C LEU A 3 5.16 -5.95 -5.01
N VAL A 4 4.78 -4.81 -5.59
CA VAL A 4 5.68 -3.98 -6.41
C VAL A 4 5.94 -2.62 -5.77
N ASN A 5 7.04 -1.97 -6.15
CA ASN A 5 7.35 -0.60 -5.76
C ASN A 5 6.49 0.39 -6.56
N MET A 6 6.05 1.49 -5.93
CA MET A 6 5.24 2.52 -6.58
C MET A 6 5.94 3.25 -7.74
N LYS A 7 7.28 3.23 -7.81
CA LYS A 7 8.06 3.94 -8.82
C LYS A 7 7.58 3.67 -10.24
N ASN A 8 7.51 2.40 -10.63
CA ASN A 8 7.20 2.03 -12.02
C ASN A 8 5.76 2.39 -12.40
N MET A 9 4.78 2.14 -11.51
CA MET A 9 3.38 2.48 -11.77
C MET A 9 3.15 4.00 -11.86
N LEU A 10 3.85 4.81 -11.05
CA LEU A 10 3.75 6.26 -11.09
C LEU A 10 4.51 6.87 -12.29
N GLU A 11 5.66 6.31 -12.66
CA GLU A 11 6.38 6.71 -13.87
C GLU A 11 5.52 6.47 -15.12
N LYS A 12 4.89 5.29 -15.21
CA LYS A 12 3.95 4.97 -16.29
C LYS A 12 2.75 5.92 -16.29
N ALA A 13 2.11 6.12 -15.14
CA ALA A 13 0.96 7.02 -15.00
C ALA A 13 1.29 8.46 -15.44
N LYS A 14 2.46 8.97 -15.07
CA LYS A 14 2.94 10.28 -15.50
C LYS A 14 3.16 10.35 -17.02
N GLN A 15 3.77 9.33 -17.62
CA GLN A 15 4.02 9.27 -19.06
C GLN A 15 2.72 9.20 -19.87
N GLU A 16 1.76 8.40 -19.41
CA GLU A 16 0.48 8.15 -20.07
C GLU A 16 -0.64 9.12 -19.63
N LYS A 17 -0.31 10.11 -18.77
CA LYS A 17 -1.20 11.19 -18.31
C LYS A 17 -2.46 10.72 -17.57
N TYR A 18 -2.32 9.73 -16.70
CA TYR A 18 -3.35 9.31 -15.74
C TYR A 18 -2.80 9.33 -14.30
N ALA A 19 -3.65 8.97 -13.33
CA ALA A 19 -3.27 8.86 -11.92
C ALA A 19 -3.55 7.45 -11.39
N VAL A 20 -2.73 7.00 -10.44
CA VAL A 20 -2.97 5.76 -9.69
C VAL A 20 -3.61 6.12 -8.35
N GLY A 21 -4.71 5.48 -8.01
CA GLY A 21 -5.40 5.72 -6.74
C GLY A 21 -4.65 5.12 -5.54
N GLN A 22 -4.48 5.92 -4.50
CA GLN A 22 -4.20 5.43 -3.15
C GLN A 22 -5.49 5.35 -2.37
N PHE A 23 -5.79 4.17 -1.83
CA PHE A 23 -6.93 3.94 -0.95
C PHE A 23 -6.42 3.36 0.37
N ASN A 24 -6.70 4.04 1.47
CA ASN A 24 -6.26 3.57 2.78
C ASN A 24 -7.01 2.28 3.16
N ILE A 25 -6.34 1.35 3.83
CA ILE A 25 -6.96 0.13 4.39
C ILE A 25 -6.99 0.19 5.91
N ASN A 26 -8.06 -0.34 6.50
CA ASN A 26 -8.26 -0.37 7.95
C ASN A 26 -8.54 -1.77 8.51
N ASN A 27 -8.85 -2.74 7.66
CA ASN A 27 -9.13 -4.14 8.02
C ASN A 27 -9.14 -5.03 6.77
N LEU A 28 -9.56 -6.29 6.96
CA LEU A 28 -9.68 -7.29 5.91
C LEU A 28 -10.71 -6.88 4.85
N GLU A 29 -11.89 -6.41 5.27
CA GLU A 29 -13.01 -6.10 4.38
C GLU A 29 -12.66 -4.98 3.40
N TRP A 30 -11.96 -3.94 3.88
CA TRP A 30 -11.48 -2.84 3.05
C TRP A 30 -10.42 -3.32 2.06
N THR A 31 -9.45 -4.08 2.55
CA THR A 31 -8.37 -4.65 1.71
C THR A 31 -8.95 -5.51 0.60
N LYS A 32 -9.90 -6.40 0.93
CA LYS A 32 -10.59 -7.27 -0.02
C LYS A 32 -11.32 -6.44 -1.08
N THR A 33 -12.11 -5.45 -0.65
CA THR A 33 -12.90 -4.60 -1.55
C THR A 33 -12.02 -3.85 -2.54
N ILE A 34 -10.96 -3.19 -2.05
CA ILE A 34 -10.07 -2.40 -2.90
C ILE A 34 -9.36 -3.30 -3.93
N LEU A 35 -8.86 -4.46 -3.50
CA LEU A 35 -8.18 -5.39 -4.40
C LEU A 35 -9.12 -5.99 -5.45
N THR A 36 -10.31 -6.44 -5.06
CA THR A 36 -11.32 -6.96 -5.99
C THR A 36 -11.68 -5.92 -7.05
N VAL A 37 -12.01 -4.70 -6.64
CA VAL A 37 -12.40 -3.64 -7.59
C VAL A 37 -11.25 -3.23 -8.49
N SER A 38 -10.02 -3.17 -7.97
CA SER A 38 -8.84 -2.82 -8.78
C SER A 38 -8.57 -3.87 -9.87
N GLU A 39 -8.75 -5.15 -9.54
CA GLU A 39 -8.65 -6.26 -10.50
C GLU A 39 -9.74 -6.18 -11.57
N GLU A 40 -11.01 -6.00 -11.17
CA GLU A 40 -12.14 -5.85 -12.10
C GLU A 40 -11.94 -4.69 -13.08
N MET A 41 -11.35 -3.60 -12.60
CA MET A 41 -11.04 -2.41 -13.39
C MET A 41 -9.72 -2.51 -14.17
N SER A 42 -8.97 -3.60 -14.03
CA SER A 42 -7.63 -3.77 -14.61
C SER A 42 -6.71 -2.57 -14.29
N SER A 43 -6.81 -2.04 -13.07
CA SER A 43 -6.09 -0.85 -12.62
C SER A 43 -5.00 -1.20 -11.61
N PRO A 44 -3.80 -0.62 -11.70
CA PRO A 44 -2.86 -0.66 -10.58
C PRO A 44 -3.45 0.07 -9.37
N VAL A 45 -3.01 -0.31 -8.17
CA VAL A 45 -3.52 0.27 -6.91
C VAL A 45 -2.45 0.41 -5.85
N ILE A 46 -2.58 1.48 -5.04
CA ILE A 46 -1.75 1.73 -3.86
C ILE A 46 -2.63 1.52 -2.62
N LEU A 47 -2.25 0.58 -1.76
CA LEU A 47 -2.87 0.38 -0.45
C LEU A 47 -2.17 1.29 0.57
N GLY A 48 -2.85 2.37 0.94
CA GLY A 48 -2.36 3.30 1.96
C GLY A 48 -2.54 2.75 3.37
N VAL A 49 -1.55 2.93 4.23
CA VAL A 49 -1.63 2.48 5.62
C VAL A 49 -1.02 3.56 6.51
N SER A 50 -1.84 4.24 7.30
CA SER A 50 -1.34 5.15 8.33
C SER A 50 -0.79 4.36 9.51
N GLU A 51 0.05 4.99 10.34
CA GLU A 51 0.55 4.36 11.57
C GLU A 51 -0.60 3.93 12.50
N GLY A 52 -1.66 4.75 12.57
CA GLY A 52 -2.87 4.44 13.34
C GLY A 52 -3.61 3.21 12.81
N ALA A 53 -3.78 3.11 11.49
CA ALA A 53 -4.41 1.95 10.86
C ALA A 53 -3.56 0.69 11.03
N ALA A 54 -2.24 0.79 10.86
CA ALA A 54 -1.33 -0.32 11.13
C ALA A 54 -1.44 -0.80 12.58
N LYS A 55 -1.45 0.11 13.55
CA LYS A 55 -1.64 -0.22 14.97
C LYS A 55 -2.98 -0.92 15.22
N TYR A 56 -4.06 -0.42 14.64
CA TYR A 56 -5.40 -1.02 14.75
C TYR A 56 -5.43 -2.46 14.20
N MET A 57 -4.77 -2.69 13.07
CA MET A 57 -4.67 -4.02 12.44
C MET A 57 -3.63 -4.94 13.09
N GLY A 58 -2.98 -4.54 14.19
CA GLY A 58 -2.01 -5.37 14.91
C GLY A 58 -0.55 -5.25 14.44
N GLY A 59 -0.22 -4.22 13.65
CA GLY A 59 1.14 -3.84 13.25
C GLY A 59 1.48 -4.11 11.77
N TYR A 60 2.58 -3.53 11.29
CA TYR A 60 2.98 -3.58 9.88
C TYR A 60 3.11 -5.00 9.33
N ARG A 61 3.68 -5.94 10.11
CA ARG A 61 3.82 -7.35 9.67
C ARG A 61 2.46 -8.02 9.45
N THR A 62 1.49 -7.74 10.31
CA THR A 62 0.12 -8.27 10.18
C THR A 62 -0.53 -7.73 8.92
N VAL A 63 -0.35 -6.43 8.64
CA VAL A 63 -0.85 -5.81 7.40
C VAL A 63 -0.25 -6.47 6.17
N VAL A 64 1.07 -6.64 6.11
CA VAL A 64 1.75 -7.28 4.96
C VAL A 64 1.28 -8.73 4.78
N GLY A 65 1.17 -9.49 5.88
CA GLY A 65 0.67 -10.87 5.85
C GLY A 65 -0.77 -10.96 5.33
N MET A 66 -1.66 -10.09 5.84
CA MET A 66 -3.05 -9.99 5.39
C MET A 66 -3.14 -9.67 3.89
N VAL A 67 -2.42 -8.64 3.41
CA VAL A 67 -2.45 -8.27 2.00
C VAL A 67 -1.94 -9.42 1.13
N LYS A 68 -0.83 -10.07 1.49
CA LYS A 68 -0.30 -11.22 0.74
C LYS A 68 -1.28 -12.38 0.64
N GLY A 69 -1.94 -12.73 1.74
CA GLY A 69 -2.98 -13.78 1.75
C GLY A 69 -4.15 -13.42 0.84
N VAL A 70 -4.66 -12.18 0.94
CA VAL A 70 -5.78 -11.73 0.09
C VAL A 70 -5.39 -11.71 -1.40
N LEU A 71 -4.18 -11.27 -1.74
CA LEU A 71 -3.68 -11.29 -3.13
C LEU A 71 -3.67 -12.71 -3.70
N GLU A 72 -3.23 -13.70 -2.91
CA GLU A 72 -3.18 -15.10 -3.31
C GLU A 72 -4.58 -15.70 -3.46
N ASP A 73 -5.42 -15.57 -2.44
CA ASP A 73 -6.75 -16.17 -2.41
C ASP A 73 -7.69 -15.60 -3.50
N LEU A 74 -7.61 -14.28 -3.74
CA LEU A 74 -8.41 -13.61 -4.77
C LEU A 74 -7.77 -13.67 -6.17
N LYS A 75 -6.57 -14.25 -6.30
CA LYS A 75 -5.82 -14.34 -7.56
C LYS A 75 -5.61 -12.98 -8.25
N ILE A 76 -5.27 -11.96 -7.46
CA ILE A 76 -5.03 -10.61 -7.96
C ILE A 76 -3.81 -10.62 -8.90
N THR A 77 -3.96 -9.99 -10.07
CA THR A 77 -2.95 -9.92 -11.13
C THR A 77 -2.52 -8.49 -11.47
N VAL A 78 -3.27 -7.47 -11.06
CA VAL A 78 -2.86 -6.07 -11.19
C VAL A 78 -1.68 -5.73 -10.27
N ASP A 79 -0.94 -4.67 -10.61
CA ASP A 79 0.16 -4.17 -9.78
C ASP A 79 -0.37 -3.56 -8.47
N VAL A 80 0.15 -4.06 -7.33
CA VAL A 80 -0.23 -3.61 -5.98
C VAL A 80 0.99 -3.18 -5.19
N ALA A 81 0.91 -1.97 -4.62
CA ALA A 81 1.88 -1.48 -3.64
C ALA A 81 1.26 -1.35 -2.24
N ILE A 82 2.06 -1.53 -1.19
CA ILE A 82 1.69 -1.16 0.18
C ILE A 82 2.53 0.06 0.57
N HIS A 83 1.84 1.14 0.94
CA HIS A 83 2.43 2.44 1.20
C HIS A 83 2.20 2.87 2.66
N LEU A 84 3.28 3.21 3.38
CA LEU A 84 3.15 3.86 4.69
C LEU A 84 2.74 5.31 4.45
N ASP A 85 1.54 5.65 4.86
CA ASP A 85 0.92 6.95 4.68
C ASP A 85 1.26 7.87 5.87
N HIS A 86 1.80 9.04 5.58
CA HIS A 86 2.25 10.03 6.58
C HIS A 86 3.15 9.44 7.69
N GLY A 87 4.20 8.69 7.33
CA GLY A 87 5.18 8.19 8.28
C GLY A 87 5.86 9.31 9.07
N SER A 88 5.79 9.23 10.39
CA SER A 88 6.18 10.32 11.32
C SER A 88 7.69 10.48 11.52
N SER A 89 8.46 9.45 11.20
CA SER A 89 9.89 9.37 11.53
C SER A 89 10.63 8.39 10.63
N PHE A 90 11.96 8.52 10.62
CA PHE A 90 12.84 7.54 9.98
C PHE A 90 12.59 6.13 10.52
N GLU A 91 12.42 6.00 11.83
CA GLU A 91 12.20 4.74 12.54
C GLU A 91 10.88 4.09 12.10
N ALA A 92 9.81 4.88 11.95
CA ALA A 92 8.53 4.39 11.45
C ALA A 92 8.64 3.88 10.01
N CYS A 93 9.27 4.66 9.12
CA CYS A 93 9.51 4.26 7.73
C CYS A 93 10.36 2.99 7.65
N LYS A 94 11.45 2.92 8.43
CA LYS A 94 12.32 1.74 8.50
C LYS A 94 11.56 0.50 8.97
N ALA A 95 10.75 0.63 10.02
CA ALA A 95 9.96 -0.47 10.55
C ALA A 95 8.92 -0.99 9.54
N ALA A 96 8.29 -0.11 8.76
CA ALA A 96 7.38 -0.50 7.69
C ALA A 96 8.12 -1.24 6.55
N ILE A 97 9.28 -0.72 6.11
CA ILE A 97 10.13 -1.37 5.10
C ILE A 97 10.58 -2.76 5.58
N ASP A 98 11.11 -2.86 6.80
CA ASP A 98 11.57 -4.13 7.41
C ASP A 98 10.44 -5.16 7.52
N ALA A 99 9.17 -4.70 7.65
CA ALA A 99 8.00 -5.57 7.67
C ALA A 99 7.55 -6.05 6.28
N GLY A 100 8.02 -5.40 5.21
CA GLY A 100 7.73 -5.76 3.82
C GLY A 100 6.83 -4.77 3.07
N PHE A 101 6.68 -3.52 3.55
CA PHE A 101 6.09 -2.45 2.75
C PHE A 101 6.97 -2.16 1.52
N THR A 102 6.33 -1.85 0.40
CA THR A 102 7.04 -1.57 -0.86
C THR A 102 7.17 -0.07 -1.15
N SER A 103 6.58 0.77 -0.32
CA SER A 103 6.69 2.22 -0.37
C SER A 103 6.43 2.86 0.99
N VAL A 104 6.97 4.06 1.21
CA VAL A 104 6.76 4.88 2.41
C VAL A 104 6.73 6.36 2.03
N MET A 105 5.90 7.13 2.73
CA MET A 105 5.96 8.59 2.79
C MET A 105 6.55 8.97 4.14
N ILE A 106 7.64 9.74 4.13
CA ILE A 106 8.13 10.45 5.31
C ILE A 106 7.48 11.83 5.31
N ASP A 107 6.60 12.08 6.27
CA ASP A 107 5.95 13.38 6.41
C ASP A 107 6.62 14.22 7.50
N ALA A 108 7.66 14.93 7.08
CA ALA A 108 8.32 15.94 7.90
C ALA A 108 7.89 17.36 7.53
N SER A 109 6.72 17.54 6.87
CA SER A 109 6.28 18.85 6.36
C SER A 109 6.04 19.92 7.43
N HIS A 110 5.87 19.50 8.69
CA HIS A 110 5.72 20.39 9.85
C HIS A 110 7.07 20.82 10.45
N HIS A 111 8.19 20.30 9.96
CA HIS A 111 9.54 20.66 10.41
C HIS A 111 10.15 21.79 9.54
N PRO A 112 11.01 22.65 10.11
CA PRO A 112 11.68 23.76 9.40
C PRO A 112 12.58 23.33 8.24
#